data_AF-E8MXT8-F1
#
_entry.id   AF-E8MXT8-F1
#
_cell.length_a   1.000
_cell.length_b   1.000
_cell.length_c   1.000
_cell.angle_alpha   90.00
_cell.angle_beta   90.00
_cell.angle_gamma   90.00
#
_symmetry.space_group_name_H-M   'P 1'
#
loop_
_entity.id
_entity.type
_entity.pdbx_description
1 polymer ?
#
loop_
_entity_poly.entity_id
_entity_poly.type
_entity_poly.pdbx_seq_one_letter_code
_entity_poly.pdbx_strand_id
1 'polypeptide(L)'
;MKRALLVVLQMAFLVLPVQAQSLPWVEMWVTVRDGVTGVVLADAQVENPLCEGLPADACTRYGVWNAERQAFILKIPRLEPYEVVVSKDGYETQVRSGTAVDAVTTWDVRLFPAQAGATFRVYLPLIMSSGTPLPPPVYDPVAAVGRLNWWRSLAGLPAVSGNLELHSACRAHARWMVNNGIAAHTEDPELPGYTIEGDACGQAANLAFGVDVFPGDEQAVDAMMASPFHALNALDGRLVEVGFGSARLETVWSGSYSAAALDVFHGQDWSLVPAPTTFPKDNGTLPVLSYNGLAQPDPLTACPGYTAPTGAALLAMYLPYPPGTIASTTLQQGSTLLEHCVIHGWSYHNPNRDLELQGRSALAERGALMIIPRLPLQAGKTYTMRVTWAGSQEVRWTFTTATEPLDILPLRVLLPHGD
;
A
#
# COMPACT_ATOMS: atom_id res chain seq x y z
N MET A 1 -13.76 44.63 -30.18
CA MET A 1 -13.80 43.61 -29.10
C MET A 1 -12.39 43.07 -28.91
N LYS A 2 -11.72 43.37 -27.79
CA LYS A 2 -10.42 42.77 -27.48
C LYS A 2 -10.67 41.32 -27.07
N ARG A 3 -10.23 40.33 -27.86
CA ARG A 3 -10.30 38.91 -27.47
C ARG A 3 -9.31 38.71 -26.32
N ALA A 4 -9.80 38.37 -25.13
CA ALA A 4 -8.96 37.94 -24.03
C ALA A 4 -8.62 36.46 -24.23
N LEU A 5 -7.35 36.09 -24.07
CA LEU A 5 -6.96 34.69 -24.00
C LEU A 5 -7.09 34.26 -22.54
N LEU A 6 -8.02 33.34 -22.27
CA LEU A 6 -8.19 32.77 -20.94
C LEU A 6 -7.20 31.61 -20.78
N VAL A 7 -6.12 31.84 -20.02
CA VAL A 7 -5.26 30.76 -19.53
C VAL A 7 -5.80 30.35 -18.17
N VAL A 8 -6.37 29.16 -18.09
CA VAL A 8 -6.87 28.59 -16.83
C VAL A 8 -5.78 27.67 -16.29
N LEU A 9 -5.18 28.03 -15.15
CA LEU A 9 -4.25 27.18 -14.45
C LEU A 9 -5.04 26.34 -13.44
N GLN A 10 -5.36 25.11 -13.82
CA GLN A 10 -6.01 24.17 -12.91
C GLN A 10 -4.95 23.49 -12.04
N MET A 11 -4.95 23.76 -10.73
CA MET A 11 -3.90 23.35 -9.80
C MET A 11 -4.48 22.42 -8.72
N ALA A 12 -4.45 21.11 -8.93
CA ALA A 12 -4.76 20.19 -7.86
C ALA A 12 -3.59 20.16 -6.86
N PHE A 13 -3.78 20.71 -5.65
CA PHE A 13 -2.86 20.51 -4.54
C PHE A 13 -3.31 19.29 -3.73
N LEU A 14 -2.39 18.35 -3.49
CA LEU A 14 -2.52 17.42 -2.39
C LEU A 14 -2.11 18.18 -1.11
N VAL A 15 -3.07 18.49 -0.24
CA VAL A 15 -2.77 19.06 1.08
C VAL A 15 -2.19 17.94 1.94
N LEU A 16 -0.88 17.98 2.21
CA LEU A 16 -0.18 16.98 3.01
C LEU A 16 0.14 17.55 4.40
N PRO A 17 0.07 16.76 5.50
CA PRO A 17 0.55 17.15 6.82
C PRO A 17 2.07 17.22 6.82
N VAL A 18 2.50 18.34 6.29
CA VAL A 18 3.50 19.23 6.78
C VAL A 18 4.65 18.52 7.59
N GLN A 19 5.52 17.88 6.81
CA GLN A 19 6.96 17.66 7.04
C GLN A 19 7.55 17.09 5.75
N ALA A 20 7.26 17.79 4.66
CA ALA A 20 7.65 17.38 3.34
C ALA A 20 9.08 17.88 3.06
N GLN A 21 10.09 17.12 3.49
CA GLN A 21 11.45 17.28 2.98
C GLN A 21 11.77 16.41 1.76
N SER A 22 10.79 15.66 1.25
CA SER A 22 10.86 15.15 -0.12
C SER A 22 9.54 14.53 -0.55
N LEU A 23 8.70 15.32 -1.23
CA LEU A 23 7.98 14.73 -2.35
C LEU A 23 8.99 14.61 -3.51
N PRO A 24 9.03 13.48 -4.23
CA PRO A 24 9.96 13.31 -5.34
C PRO A 24 9.61 14.26 -6.49
N TRP A 25 8.34 14.63 -6.61
CA TRP A 25 7.90 15.79 -7.39
C TRP A 25 6.48 16.22 -7.09
N VAL A 26 6.20 17.52 -7.24
CA VAL A 26 4.83 18.02 -7.40
C VAL A 26 4.47 17.88 -8.88
N GLU A 27 3.46 17.07 -9.18
CA GLU A 27 2.94 16.97 -10.54
C GLU A 27 2.00 18.17 -10.78
N MET A 28 2.48 19.12 -11.57
CA MET A 28 1.73 20.32 -11.91
C MET A 28 1.21 20.21 -13.34
N TRP A 29 -0.10 20.34 -13.50
CA TRP A 29 -0.76 20.40 -14.80
C TRP A 29 -0.89 21.85 -15.24
N VAL A 30 -0.22 22.21 -16.32
CA VAL A 30 -0.41 23.52 -16.96
C VAL A 30 -1.20 23.31 -18.24
N THR A 31 -2.51 23.58 -18.18
CA THR A 31 -3.37 23.56 -19.37
C THR A 31 -3.14 24.83 -20.18
N VAL A 32 -2.64 24.67 -21.40
CA VAL A 32 -2.41 25.79 -22.31
C VAL A 32 -3.58 25.88 -23.27
N ARG A 33 -4.32 26.99 -23.25
CA ARG A 33 -5.30 27.28 -24.31
C ARG A 33 -4.73 28.31 -25.27
N ASP A 34 -4.47 27.86 -26.49
CA ASP A 34 -3.96 28.55 -27.69
C ASP A 34 -2.75 29.48 -27.56
N GLY A 35 -1.66 29.08 -28.22
CA GLY A 35 -0.56 29.97 -28.65
C GLY A 35 0.46 30.38 -27.57
N VAL A 36 0.72 29.55 -26.56
CA VAL A 36 1.89 29.69 -25.68
C VAL A 36 3.01 28.80 -26.24
N THR A 37 4.23 29.33 -26.34
CA THR A 37 5.35 28.69 -27.07
C THR A 37 6.33 27.91 -26.18
N GLY A 38 6.23 28.01 -24.85
CA GLY A 38 7.02 27.17 -23.93
C GLY A 38 6.88 27.56 -22.45
N VAL A 39 7.29 26.64 -21.57
CA VAL A 39 7.44 26.82 -20.12
C VAL A 39 8.87 26.43 -19.76
N VAL A 40 9.62 27.29 -19.07
CA VAL A 40 11.03 27.06 -18.71
C VAL A 40 11.19 27.08 -17.19
N LEU A 41 11.96 26.13 -16.66
CA LEU A 41 12.47 26.12 -15.29
C LEU A 41 13.94 26.55 -15.32
N ALA A 42 14.31 27.62 -14.61
CA ALA A 42 15.71 27.99 -14.41
C ALA A 42 16.29 27.24 -13.20
N ASP A 43 17.57 26.85 -13.26
CA ASP A 43 18.43 26.24 -12.21
C ASP A 43 18.59 24.71 -12.06
N ALA A 44 18.80 23.94 -13.15
CA ALA A 44 19.35 22.58 -13.02
C ALA A 44 20.35 22.19 -14.15
N GLN A 45 21.65 22.17 -13.82
CA GLN A 45 22.79 21.87 -14.71
C GLN A 45 23.39 20.48 -14.42
N VAL A 46 23.33 19.50 -15.35
CA VAL A 46 23.88 18.10 -15.33
C VAL A 46 23.62 17.37 -16.68
N GLU A 47 24.57 17.29 -17.61
CA GLU A 47 24.38 16.64 -18.93
C GLU A 47 24.24 15.10 -18.88
N ASN A 48 23.48 14.48 -19.80
CA ASN A 48 23.24 13.01 -19.88
C ASN A 48 23.84 12.41 -21.19
N PRO A 49 24.73 11.39 -21.13
CA PRO A 49 25.38 10.79 -22.30
C PRO A 49 24.50 9.90 -23.20
N LEU A 50 23.24 9.63 -22.84
CA LEU A 50 22.34 8.74 -23.61
C LEU A 50 21.56 9.44 -24.75
N CYS A 51 21.91 10.67 -25.10
CA CYS A 51 21.13 11.51 -26.03
C CYS A 51 21.80 11.77 -27.39
N GLU A 52 22.75 10.93 -27.82
CA GLU A 52 23.40 11.08 -29.12
C GLU A 52 22.41 10.72 -30.26
N GLY A 53 21.89 11.74 -30.96
CA GLY A 53 21.10 11.59 -32.19
C GLY A 53 19.64 12.09 -32.22
N LEU A 54 19.12 12.73 -31.17
CA LEU A 54 17.74 13.27 -31.13
C LEU A 54 17.65 14.80 -31.37
N PRO A 55 16.51 15.34 -31.87
CA PRO A 55 16.29 16.78 -32.05
C PRO A 55 16.32 17.57 -30.72
N ALA A 56 16.85 18.79 -30.77
CA ALA A 56 17.19 19.61 -29.60
C ALA A 56 15.99 20.04 -28.72
N ASP A 57 14.75 19.92 -29.20
CA ASP A 57 13.52 20.34 -28.52
C ASP A 57 12.83 19.23 -27.73
N ALA A 58 13.23 17.96 -27.91
CA ALA A 58 12.63 16.82 -27.23
C ALA A 58 13.20 16.56 -25.82
N CYS A 59 14.30 17.21 -25.44
CA CYS A 59 15.00 16.96 -24.19
C CYS A 59 15.06 18.20 -23.31
N THR A 60 13.93 18.56 -22.68
CA THR A 60 13.97 19.41 -21.49
C THR A 60 13.78 18.52 -20.26
N ARG A 61 14.76 18.61 -19.37
CA ARG A 61 15.06 17.64 -18.30
C ARG A 61 13.93 17.36 -17.28
N TYR A 62 12.81 18.08 -17.33
CA TYR A 62 11.77 18.04 -16.28
C TYR A 62 10.33 18.13 -16.79
N GLY A 63 10.06 17.98 -18.09
CA GLY A 63 8.68 18.00 -18.57
C GLY A 63 8.44 17.35 -19.92
N VAL A 64 7.19 16.92 -20.14
CA VAL A 64 6.73 16.26 -21.37
C VAL A 64 5.44 16.93 -21.84
N TRP A 65 5.36 17.26 -23.13
CA TRP A 65 4.12 17.75 -23.75
C TRP A 65 3.14 16.59 -23.93
N ASN A 66 1.91 16.74 -23.43
CA ASN A 66 0.83 15.81 -23.67
C ASN A 66 -0.11 16.38 -24.75
N ALA A 67 -0.01 15.82 -25.96
CA ALA A 67 -0.78 16.27 -27.12
C ALA A 67 -2.29 15.99 -27.00
N GLU A 68 -2.68 14.88 -26.37
CA GLU A 68 -4.09 14.50 -26.18
C GLU A 68 -4.82 15.47 -25.25
N ARG A 69 -4.10 16.03 -24.26
CA ARG A 69 -4.65 16.91 -23.23
C ARG A 69 -4.33 18.40 -23.44
N GLN A 70 -3.55 18.73 -24.47
CA GLN A 70 -3.00 20.07 -24.71
C GLN A 70 -2.38 20.69 -23.44
N ALA A 71 -1.54 19.91 -22.76
CA ALA A 71 -0.97 20.29 -21.47
C ALA A 71 0.53 19.97 -21.39
N PHE A 72 1.27 20.82 -20.66
CA PHE A 72 2.62 20.50 -20.21
C PHE A 72 2.57 19.80 -18.86
N ILE A 73 3.23 18.65 -18.77
CA ILE A 73 3.45 17.93 -17.52
C ILE A 73 4.82 18.31 -17.01
N LEU A 74 4.91 18.96 -15.86
CA LEU A 74 6.16 19.32 -15.19
C LEU A 74 6.38 18.39 -13.99
N LYS A 75 7.56 17.76 -13.96
CA LYS A 75 8.05 16.94 -12.85
C LYS A 75 9.11 17.72 -12.09
N ILE A 76 8.74 18.27 -10.94
CA ILE A 76 9.59 19.16 -10.16
C ILE A 76 10.33 18.36 -9.08
N PRO A 77 11.65 18.10 -9.18
CA PRO A 77 12.33 17.06 -8.41
C PRO A 77 12.51 17.31 -6.90
N ARG A 78 12.15 18.49 -6.38
CA ARG A 78 12.21 18.85 -4.95
C ARG A 78 11.07 19.77 -4.55
N LEU A 79 10.89 20.00 -3.25
CA LEU A 79 9.94 20.96 -2.69
C LEU A 79 10.66 22.26 -2.28
N GLU A 80 11.25 22.94 -3.25
CA GLU A 80 11.84 24.28 -3.08
C GLU A 80 10.89 25.37 -3.66
N PRO A 81 11.09 26.67 -3.39
CA PRO A 81 10.36 27.72 -4.08
C PRO A 81 10.77 27.73 -5.56
N TYR A 82 9.86 27.40 -6.47
CA TYR A 82 10.12 27.44 -7.91
C TYR A 82 9.56 28.71 -8.53
N GLU A 83 10.34 29.31 -9.43
CA GLU A 83 9.88 30.36 -10.34
C GLU A 83 9.36 29.69 -11.63
N VAL A 84 8.06 29.81 -11.88
CA VAL A 84 7.49 29.39 -13.17
C VAL A 84 7.35 30.61 -14.06
N VAL A 85 8.09 30.60 -15.16
CA VAL A 85 8.07 31.66 -16.16
C VAL A 85 7.20 31.23 -17.33
N VAL A 86 6.09 31.95 -17.53
CA VAL A 86 5.24 31.81 -18.72
C VAL A 86 5.52 33.00 -19.64
N SER A 87 5.92 32.73 -20.87
CA SER A 87 6.17 33.75 -21.89
C SER A 87 5.23 33.59 -23.08
N LYS A 88 4.68 34.70 -23.55
CA LYS A 88 3.91 34.76 -24.80
C LYS A 88 4.11 36.13 -25.44
N ASP A 89 4.45 36.13 -26.72
CA ASP A 89 4.66 37.36 -27.47
C ASP A 89 3.40 38.22 -27.52
N GLY A 90 3.50 39.46 -27.04
CA GLY A 90 2.49 40.50 -27.19
C GLY A 90 1.39 40.52 -26.12
N TYR A 91 1.65 40.10 -24.88
CA TYR A 91 0.67 40.19 -23.78
C TYR A 91 1.22 40.79 -22.45
N GLU A 92 0.42 41.60 -21.75
CA GLU A 92 0.59 42.10 -20.36
C GLU A 92 -0.37 41.42 -19.36
N THR A 93 -0.06 41.44 -18.06
CA THR A 93 -0.80 40.72 -16.99
C THR A 93 -1.54 41.61 -16.00
N GLN A 94 -2.62 41.07 -15.42
CA GLN A 94 -3.23 41.58 -14.18
C GLN A 94 -3.41 40.42 -13.20
N VAL A 95 -2.68 40.44 -12.08
CA VAL A 95 -2.75 39.40 -11.03
C VAL A 95 -3.78 39.81 -9.99
N ARG A 96 -4.72 38.93 -9.64
CA ARG A 96 -5.54 39.08 -8.43
C ARG A 96 -4.92 38.26 -7.30
N SER A 97 -4.42 38.93 -6.27
CA SER A 97 -4.03 38.28 -5.02
C SER A 97 -5.27 38.01 -4.18
N GLY A 98 -5.54 36.75 -3.84
CA GLY A 98 -6.49 36.39 -2.77
C GLY A 98 -5.75 36.24 -1.44
N THR A 99 -6.32 36.77 -0.36
CA THR A 99 -5.86 36.54 1.02
C THR A 99 -6.95 35.79 1.78
N ALA A 100 -6.95 34.46 1.75
CA ALA A 100 -7.67 33.63 2.71
C ALA A 100 -7.31 32.13 2.55
N VAL A 101 -7.37 31.44 3.68
CA VAL A 101 -6.92 30.07 3.99
C VAL A 101 -7.88 29.00 3.47
N ASP A 102 -8.41 29.16 2.26
CA ASP A 102 -9.14 28.07 1.60
C ASP A 102 -8.18 27.36 0.65
N ALA A 103 -8.22 26.03 0.59
CA ALA A 103 -7.40 25.25 -0.35
C ALA A 103 -7.77 25.63 -1.79
N VAL A 104 -7.10 26.64 -2.34
CA VAL A 104 -7.31 27.14 -3.69
C VAL A 104 -6.73 26.11 -4.66
N THR A 105 -7.59 25.32 -5.28
CA THR A 105 -7.23 24.33 -6.32
C THR A 105 -7.12 24.95 -7.73
N THR A 106 -7.18 26.27 -7.88
CA THR A 106 -7.12 26.95 -9.19
C THR A 106 -6.61 28.39 -9.08
N TRP A 107 -5.62 28.77 -9.90
CA TRP A 107 -5.16 30.16 -10.04
C TRP A 107 -5.42 30.65 -11.47
N ASP A 108 -6.27 31.66 -11.64
CA ASP A 108 -6.55 32.23 -12.95
C ASP A 108 -5.53 33.33 -13.31
N VAL A 109 -4.68 33.07 -14.31
CA VAL A 109 -3.77 34.08 -14.90
C VAL A 109 -4.35 34.55 -16.22
N ARG A 110 -4.79 35.82 -16.30
CA ARG A 110 -5.29 36.41 -17.55
C ARG A 110 -4.21 37.21 -18.26
N LEU A 111 -3.96 36.85 -19.52
CA LEU A 111 -3.06 37.55 -20.43
C LEU A 111 -3.88 38.50 -21.33
N PHE A 112 -3.54 39.79 -21.34
CA PHE A 112 -4.17 40.81 -22.18
C PHE A 112 -3.21 41.26 -23.29
N PRO A 113 -3.68 41.56 -24.51
CA PRO A 113 -2.78 41.95 -25.60
C PRO A 113 -2.14 43.33 -25.36
N ALA A 114 -0.80 43.38 -25.22
CA ALA A 114 0.06 44.58 -25.25
C ALA A 114 1.56 44.19 -25.39
N GLN A 115 2.40 45.13 -25.85
CA GLN A 115 3.69 44.95 -26.56
C GLN A 115 4.65 43.83 -26.10
N ALA A 116 5.36 43.27 -27.09
CA ALA A 116 6.16 42.04 -27.02
C ALA A 116 7.32 42.06 -26.01
N GLY A 117 7.65 40.88 -25.48
CA GLY A 117 8.91 40.62 -24.77
C GLY A 117 8.86 40.56 -23.24
N ALA A 118 7.69 40.41 -22.61
CA ALA A 118 7.60 40.34 -21.14
C ALA A 118 7.79 38.92 -20.59
N THR A 119 8.55 38.82 -19.51
CA THR A 119 8.80 37.60 -18.71
C THR A 119 8.19 37.81 -17.33
N PHE A 120 7.45 36.81 -16.80
CA PHE A 120 6.76 36.96 -15.51
C PHE A 120 7.21 35.93 -14.48
N ARG A 121 7.21 36.35 -13.21
CA ARG A 121 7.53 35.52 -12.04
C ARG A 121 6.26 35.20 -11.26
N VAL A 122 6.02 33.92 -11.00
CA VAL A 122 4.96 33.46 -10.10
C VAL A 122 5.62 32.77 -8.91
N TYR A 123 5.24 33.18 -7.69
CA TYR A 123 5.71 32.59 -6.44
C TYR A 123 4.60 31.70 -5.85
N LEU A 124 4.89 30.43 -5.60
CA LEU A 124 3.97 29.47 -4.98
C LEU A 124 4.20 29.42 -3.45
N PRO A 125 3.18 29.60 -2.59
CA PRO A 125 3.36 29.46 -1.15
C PRO A 125 3.44 27.98 -0.74
N LEU A 126 4.50 27.62 0.00
CA LEU A 126 4.65 26.31 0.65
C LEU A 126 4.00 26.36 2.05
N ILE A 127 3.10 25.43 2.36
CA ILE A 127 2.53 25.27 3.72
C ILE A 127 3.31 24.13 4.42
N MET A 128 4.00 24.42 5.54
CA MET A 128 4.87 23.48 6.28
C MET A 128 4.45 23.18 7.75
N SER A 129 4.80 21.95 8.19
CA SER A 129 4.74 21.22 9.48
C SER A 129 5.56 21.89 10.47
N SER A 130 4.96 22.51 11.46
CA SER A 130 5.71 22.78 12.68
C SER A 130 5.91 21.54 13.57
N GLY A 131 5.52 20.32 13.15
CA GLY A 131 5.82 19.09 13.88
C GLY A 131 7.28 18.68 13.68
N THR A 132 8.05 18.55 14.76
CA THR A 132 9.36 17.87 14.77
C THR A 132 9.21 16.42 14.29
N PRO A 133 10.12 15.89 13.45
CA PRO A 133 10.03 14.51 13.02
C PRO A 133 10.30 13.63 14.24
N LEU A 134 9.40 12.72 14.56
CA LEU A 134 9.70 11.68 15.54
C LEU A 134 10.92 10.90 15.02
N PRO A 135 11.90 10.57 15.87
CA PRO A 135 13.02 9.73 15.44
C PRO A 135 12.46 8.44 14.83
N PRO A 136 13.11 7.89 13.78
CA PRO A 136 12.65 6.65 13.18
C PRO A 136 12.51 5.58 14.28
N PRO A 137 11.38 4.86 14.32
CA PRO A 137 11.12 3.93 15.40
C PRO A 137 12.22 2.88 15.46
N VAL A 138 12.70 2.64 16.68
CA VAL A 138 13.77 1.68 16.95
C VAL A 138 13.28 0.28 16.56
N TYR A 139 14.14 -0.50 15.90
CA TYR A 139 13.87 -1.92 15.65
C TYR A 139 13.58 -2.64 16.97
N ASP A 140 12.37 -3.16 17.10
CA ASP A 140 11.85 -3.81 18.30
C ASP A 140 11.11 -5.11 17.89
N PRO A 141 11.85 -6.21 17.70
CA PRO A 141 11.24 -7.50 17.37
C PRO A 141 10.38 -8.05 18.52
N VAL A 142 10.61 -7.62 19.77
CA VAL A 142 9.81 -8.06 20.91
C VAL A 142 8.41 -7.45 20.84
N ALA A 143 8.31 -6.16 20.52
CA ALA A 143 7.03 -5.51 20.27
C ALA A 143 6.28 -6.15 19.08
N ALA A 144 6.98 -6.44 17.98
CA ALA A 144 6.39 -7.12 16.82
C ALA A 144 5.81 -8.50 17.17
N VAL A 145 6.58 -9.33 17.88
CA VAL A 145 6.12 -10.66 18.32
C VAL A 145 4.98 -10.53 19.33
N GLY A 146 5.04 -9.57 20.25
CA GLY A 146 3.95 -9.25 21.17
C GLY A 146 2.66 -8.88 20.43
N ARG A 147 2.77 -8.07 19.37
CA ARG A 147 1.64 -7.69 18.52
C ARG A 147 1.07 -8.86 17.74
N LEU A 148 1.92 -9.71 17.17
CA LEU A 148 1.48 -10.94 16.51
C LEU A 148 0.74 -11.86 17.49
N ASN A 149 1.25 -12.01 18.72
CA ASN A 149 0.61 -12.82 19.74
C ASN A 149 -0.75 -12.25 20.18
N TRP A 150 -0.92 -10.92 20.18
CA TRP A 150 -2.23 -10.32 20.35
C TRP A 150 -3.19 -10.75 19.22
N TRP A 151 -2.79 -10.68 17.95
CA TRP A 151 -3.60 -11.18 16.82
C TRP A 151 -3.91 -12.68 16.92
N ARG A 152 -2.94 -13.50 17.28
CA ARG A 152 -3.12 -14.95 17.50
C ARG A 152 -4.14 -15.23 18.59
N SER A 153 -4.16 -14.42 19.66
CA SER A 153 -5.15 -14.55 20.75
C SER A 153 -6.59 -14.27 20.30
N LEU A 154 -6.78 -13.45 19.27
CA LEU A 154 -8.09 -13.17 18.64
C LEU A 154 -8.59 -14.36 17.82
N ALA A 155 -7.69 -15.24 17.35
CA ALA A 155 -8.02 -16.54 16.76
C ALA A 155 -8.09 -17.67 17.81
N GLY A 156 -7.74 -17.39 19.07
CA GLY A 156 -7.68 -18.41 20.13
C GLY A 156 -6.45 -19.31 20.06
N LEU A 157 -5.41 -18.90 19.35
CA LEU A 157 -4.18 -19.67 19.16
C LEU A 157 -3.17 -19.40 20.29
N PRO A 158 -2.29 -20.37 20.60
CA PRO A 158 -1.16 -20.17 21.50
C PRO A 158 -0.22 -19.07 20.99
N ALA A 159 0.42 -18.38 21.93
CA ALA A 159 1.49 -17.45 21.64
C ALA A 159 2.72 -18.18 21.06
N VAL A 160 3.40 -17.52 20.13
CA VAL A 160 4.69 -17.94 19.57
C VAL A 160 5.83 -17.20 20.26
N SER A 161 7.02 -17.79 20.18
CA SER A 161 8.26 -17.14 20.65
C SER A 161 9.06 -16.56 19.48
N GLY A 162 9.86 -15.53 19.77
CA GLY A 162 10.79 -14.97 18.80
C GLY A 162 12.08 -15.79 18.77
N ASN A 163 12.51 -16.19 17.57
CA ASN A 163 13.78 -16.89 17.37
C ASN A 163 14.87 -15.89 16.97
N LEU A 164 15.97 -15.84 17.73
CA LEU A 164 17.04 -14.85 17.54
C LEU A 164 17.73 -14.96 16.17
N GLU A 165 17.91 -16.17 15.65
CA GLU A 165 18.53 -16.39 14.34
C GLU A 165 17.59 -15.91 13.22
N LEU A 166 16.30 -16.28 13.31
CA LEU A 166 15.29 -15.82 12.36
C LEU A 166 15.07 -14.30 12.40
N HIS A 167 15.14 -13.67 13.58
CA HIS A 167 15.13 -12.21 13.70
C HIS A 167 16.27 -11.55 12.93
N SER A 168 17.49 -12.09 13.07
CA SER A 168 18.66 -11.59 12.36
C SER A 168 18.52 -11.75 10.84
N ALA A 169 18.10 -12.93 10.39
CA ALA A 169 17.83 -13.25 8.99
C ALA A 169 16.80 -12.29 8.38
N CYS A 170 15.64 -12.15 9.01
CA CYS A 170 14.58 -11.28 8.51
C CYS A 170 14.96 -9.80 8.54
N ARG A 171 15.84 -9.39 9.46
CA ARG A 171 16.35 -8.02 9.48
C ARG A 171 17.35 -7.77 8.36
N ALA A 172 18.14 -8.77 7.98
CA ALA A 172 18.99 -8.70 6.79
C ALA A 172 18.11 -8.54 5.53
N HIS A 173 17.05 -9.34 5.42
CA HIS A 173 16.12 -9.24 4.30
C HIS A 173 15.40 -7.89 4.20
N ALA A 174 14.89 -7.39 5.33
CA ALA A 174 14.25 -6.07 5.37
C ALA A 174 15.21 -4.96 4.93
N ARG A 175 16.50 -5.05 5.31
CA ARG A 175 17.54 -4.11 4.87
C ARG A 175 17.81 -4.21 3.39
N TRP A 176 17.88 -5.42 2.85
CA TRP A 176 18.05 -5.63 1.41
C TRP A 176 16.89 -5.01 0.62
N MET A 177 15.63 -5.22 1.05
CA MET A 177 14.45 -4.60 0.41
C MET A 177 14.55 -3.07 0.39
N VAL A 178 14.81 -2.42 1.54
CA VAL A 178 14.88 -0.94 1.56
C VAL A 178 16.10 -0.38 0.83
N ASN A 179 17.25 -1.06 0.85
CA ASN A 179 18.47 -0.61 0.16
C ASN A 179 18.28 -0.58 -1.36
N ASN A 180 17.49 -1.52 -1.87
CA ASN A 180 17.27 -1.67 -3.30
C ASN A 180 15.95 -1.05 -3.77
N GLY A 181 15.06 -0.69 -2.84
CA GLY A 181 13.74 -0.15 -3.15
C GLY A 181 12.83 -1.18 -3.81
N ILE A 182 12.97 -2.45 -3.44
CA ILE A 182 12.29 -3.60 -4.05
C ILE A 182 11.50 -4.34 -2.96
N ALA A 183 10.29 -4.76 -3.31
CA ALA A 183 9.49 -5.70 -2.52
C ALA A 183 9.51 -7.06 -3.22
N ALA A 184 10.32 -8.00 -2.74
CA ALA A 184 10.46 -9.33 -3.33
C ALA A 184 10.80 -10.35 -2.24
N HIS A 185 10.33 -11.59 -2.42
CA HIS A 185 10.63 -12.71 -1.52
C HIS A 185 12.04 -13.28 -1.72
N THR A 186 12.60 -13.19 -2.92
CA THR A 186 13.94 -13.70 -3.23
C THR A 186 14.92 -12.55 -3.36
N GLU A 187 16.08 -12.66 -2.74
CA GLU A 187 17.15 -11.68 -2.90
C GLU A 187 17.96 -11.97 -4.17
N ASP A 188 18.30 -10.90 -4.90
CA ASP A 188 19.27 -10.97 -5.99
C ASP A 188 20.70 -10.90 -5.40
N PRO A 189 21.55 -11.93 -5.59
CA PRO A 189 22.92 -11.95 -5.09
C PRO A 189 23.84 -10.89 -5.73
N GLU A 190 23.44 -10.30 -6.85
CA GLU A 190 24.18 -9.20 -7.49
C GLU A 190 23.87 -7.83 -6.85
N LEU A 191 22.82 -7.72 -6.03
CA LEU A 191 22.41 -6.46 -5.42
C LEU A 191 23.04 -6.21 -4.03
N PRO A 192 23.32 -4.95 -3.67
CA PRO A 192 23.90 -4.60 -2.37
C PRO A 192 23.08 -5.10 -1.19
N GLY A 193 23.79 -5.64 -0.19
CA GLY A 193 23.20 -6.10 1.07
C GLY A 193 22.68 -7.52 1.04
N TYR A 194 22.86 -8.27 -0.07
CA TYR A 194 22.51 -9.68 -0.15
C TYR A 194 23.14 -10.49 0.98
N THR A 195 22.36 -11.39 1.57
CA THR A 195 22.84 -12.42 2.48
C THR A 195 22.09 -13.72 2.25
N ILE A 196 22.76 -14.87 2.43
CA ILE A 196 22.08 -16.16 2.30
C ILE A 196 20.99 -16.34 3.37
N GLU A 197 21.20 -15.79 4.56
CA GLU A 197 20.21 -15.82 5.64
C GLU A 197 19.02 -14.88 5.35
N GLY A 198 19.27 -13.71 4.78
CA GLY A 198 18.23 -12.77 4.35
C GLY A 198 17.34 -13.36 3.27
N ASP A 199 17.94 -13.92 2.21
CA ASP A 199 17.21 -14.63 1.16
C ASP A 199 16.35 -15.78 1.72
N ALA A 200 16.92 -16.56 2.64
CA ALA A 200 16.18 -17.63 3.32
C ALA A 200 14.97 -17.10 4.10
N CYS A 201 15.08 -15.97 4.83
CA CYS A 201 13.91 -15.38 5.48
C CYS A 201 12.91 -14.85 4.45
N GLY A 202 13.34 -14.15 3.40
CA GLY A 202 12.43 -13.58 2.39
C GLY A 202 11.48 -14.61 1.80
N GLN A 203 12.01 -15.79 1.44
CA GLN A 203 11.23 -16.91 0.90
C GLN A 203 10.30 -17.57 1.93
N ALA A 204 10.52 -17.33 3.21
CA ALA A 204 9.77 -17.89 4.34
C ALA A 204 8.97 -16.82 5.12
N ALA A 205 8.84 -15.60 4.60
CA ALA A 205 8.25 -14.49 5.33
C ALA A 205 6.99 -13.93 4.68
N ASN A 206 6.07 -13.46 5.52
CA ASN A 206 5.15 -12.40 5.13
C ASN A 206 5.94 -11.09 4.99
N LEU A 207 5.70 -10.35 3.90
CA LEU A 207 6.41 -9.11 3.63
C LEU A 207 5.50 -7.89 3.77
N ALA A 208 6.09 -6.83 4.30
CA ALA A 208 5.51 -5.51 4.31
C ALA A 208 6.52 -4.55 3.69
N PHE A 209 6.09 -3.78 2.71
CA PHE A 209 6.89 -2.75 2.08
C PHE A 209 6.03 -1.51 1.88
N GLY A 210 6.61 -0.34 2.09
CA GLY A 210 5.92 0.93 1.93
C GLY A 210 6.86 2.10 1.69
N VAL A 211 6.34 3.10 0.97
CA VAL A 211 6.93 4.44 0.77
C VAL A 211 6.70 5.38 1.96
N ASP A 212 5.99 4.88 2.97
CA ASP A 212 5.77 5.54 4.24
C ASP A 212 6.52 4.75 5.32
N VAL A 213 7.00 5.45 6.35
CA VAL A 213 7.66 4.80 7.49
C VAL A 213 6.59 4.25 8.43
N PHE A 214 6.56 2.94 8.65
CA PHE A 214 5.75 2.37 9.73
C PHE A 214 6.13 3.05 11.05
N PRO A 215 5.17 3.65 11.80
CA PRO A 215 5.40 4.31 13.09
C PRO A 215 5.98 3.40 14.17
N GLY A 216 5.98 2.10 13.93
CA GLY A 216 6.53 1.07 14.81
C GLY A 216 6.48 -0.28 14.11
N ASP A 217 7.17 -1.26 14.69
CA ASP A 217 7.19 -2.62 14.15
C ASP A 217 5.84 -3.34 14.33
N GLU A 218 5.05 -2.92 15.31
CA GLU A 218 3.68 -3.39 15.52
C GLU A 218 2.75 -3.05 14.34
N GLN A 219 2.91 -1.87 13.74
CA GLN A 219 2.08 -1.45 12.60
C GLN A 219 2.40 -2.24 11.33
N ALA A 220 3.65 -2.70 11.18
CA ALA A 220 3.99 -3.61 10.08
C ALA A 220 3.29 -4.96 10.26
N VAL A 221 3.22 -5.47 11.49
CA VAL A 221 2.46 -6.68 11.82
C VAL A 221 0.97 -6.45 11.57
N ASP A 222 0.39 -5.32 11.97
CA ASP A 222 -1.01 -5.00 11.70
C ASP A 222 -1.34 -4.98 10.20
N ALA A 223 -0.45 -4.41 9.39
CA ALA A 223 -0.61 -4.36 7.93
C ALA A 223 -0.57 -5.76 7.30
N MET A 224 0.32 -6.65 7.77
CA MET A 224 0.33 -8.06 7.38
C MET A 224 -0.94 -8.77 7.85
N MET A 225 -1.40 -8.54 9.08
CA MET A 225 -2.58 -9.20 9.63
C MET A 225 -3.90 -8.73 9.02
N ALA A 226 -3.94 -7.52 8.45
CA ALA A 226 -5.05 -7.03 7.65
C ALA A 226 -5.04 -7.59 6.21
N SER A 227 -3.96 -8.26 5.80
CA SER A 227 -3.79 -8.84 4.47
C SER A 227 -4.15 -10.33 4.48
N PRO A 228 -5.17 -10.79 3.74
CA PRO A 228 -5.80 -12.09 4.02
C PRO A 228 -4.89 -13.32 3.94
N PHE A 229 -4.00 -13.42 2.94
CA PHE A 229 -3.06 -14.54 2.84
C PHE A 229 -1.92 -14.46 3.86
N HIS A 230 -1.43 -13.26 4.17
CA HIS A 230 -0.45 -13.07 5.24
C HIS A 230 -1.02 -13.48 6.60
N ALA A 231 -2.26 -13.05 6.91
CA ALA A 231 -2.98 -13.46 8.11
C ALA A 231 -3.21 -14.98 8.17
N LEU A 232 -3.57 -15.60 7.05
CA LEU A 232 -3.71 -17.06 6.94
C LEU A 232 -2.41 -17.80 7.33
N ASN A 233 -1.26 -17.31 6.89
CA ASN A 233 0.03 -17.92 7.23
C ASN A 233 0.42 -17.67 8.69
N ALA A 234 0.26 -16.44 9.18
CA ALA A 234 0.65 -16.03 10.54
C ALA A 234 -0.25 -16.63 11.65
N LEU A 235 -1.48 -17.00 11.30
CA LEU A 235 -2.43 -17.69 12.17
C LEU A 235 -2.40 -19.21 12.00
N ASP A 236 -1.34 -19.76 11.39
CA ASP A 236 -1.15 -21.21 11.38
C ASP A 236 -0.95 -21.72 12.82
N GLY A 237 -1.75 -22.72 13.20
CA GLY A 237 -1.70 -23.38 14.50
C GLY A 237 -0.48 -24.28 14.70
N ARG A 238 0.30 -24.56 13.65
CA ARG A 238 1.62 -25.22 13.75
C ARG A 238 2.74 -24.25 14.10
N LEU A 239 2.53 -22.95 13.92
CA LEU A 239 3.55 -21.94 14.18
C LEU A 239 3.83 -21.86 15.69
N VAL A 240 5.09 -22.07 16.08
CA VAL A 240 5.57 -22.03 17.47
C VAL A 240 6.70 -21.01 17.68
N GLU A 241 7.47 -20.73 16.63
CA GLU A 241 8.51 -19.71 16.60
C GLU A 241 8.36 -18.79 15.38
N VAL A 242 8.87 -17.56 15.46
CA VAL A 242 8.87 -16.61 14.35
C VAL A 242 10.18 -15.83 14.28
N GLY A 243 10.53 -15.39 13.07
CA GLY A 243 11.50 -14.33 12.84
C GLY A 243 10.80 -13.03 12.48
N PHE A 244 11.29 -11.92 13.00
CA PHE A 244 10.83 -10.58 12.60
C PHE A 244 12.02 -9.66 12.40
N GLY A 245 12.03 -8.98 11.26
CA GLY A 245 12.99 -7.96 10.93
C GLY A 245 12.32 -6.76 10.29
N SER A 246 12.78 -5.57 10.64
CA SER A 246 12.38 -4.35 9.95
C SER A 246 13.60 -3.49 9.64
N ALA A 247 13.46 -2.71 8.58
CA ALA A 247 14.42 -1.71 8.19
C ALA A 247 13.68 -0.46 7.72
N ARG A 248 14.26 0.69 8.04
CA ARG A 248 13.76 2.00 7.66
C ARG A 248 14.93 2.74 7.06
N LEU A 249 14.73 3.30 5.88
CA LEU A 249 15.76 4.04 5.19
C LEU A 249 15.18 5.36 4.72
N GLU A 250 15.73 6.46 5.22
CA GLU A 250 15.24 7.81 4.92
C GLU A 250 15.75 8.33 3.56
N THR A 251 16.56 7.58 2.81
CA THR A 251 17.38 8.18 1.74
C THR A 251 17.58 7.36 0.46
N VAL A 252 16.86 6.28 0.22
CA VAL A 252 16.87 5.66 -1.12
C VAL A 252 15.87 6.46 -1.98
N TRP A 253 16.32 7.03 -3.10
CA TRP A 253 15.48 7.77 -4.06
C TRP A 253 14.59 8.92 -3.56
N SER A 254 14.97 9.62 -2.47
CA SER A 254 14.19 10.71 -1.85
C SER A 254 12.83 10.31 -1.23
N GLY A 255 12.59 9.01 -1.03
CA GLY A 255 11.46 8.50 -0.25
C GLY A 255 11.93 7.85 1.04
N SER A 256 11.12 7.92 2.10
CA SER A 256 11.37 7.13 3.30
C SER A 256 10.75 5.76 3.13
N TYR A 257 11.57 4.74 2.91
CA TYR A 257 11.09 3.37 2.80
C TYR A 257 11.08 2.72 4.16
N SER A 258 10.02 1.95 4.41
CA SER A 258 10.05 0.93 5.44
C SER A 258 9.73 -0.42 4.85
N ALA A 259 10.48 -1.41 5.28
CA ALA A 259 10.23 -2.79 4.97
C ALA A 259 10.26 -3.62 6.25
N ALA A 260 9.44 -4.67 6.28
CA ALA A 260 9.47 -5.67 7.32
C ALA A 260 9.24 -7.05 6.72
N ALA A 261 9.87 -8.03 7.34
CA ALA A 261 9.72 -9.43 7.04
C ALA A 261 9.36 -10.17 8.34
N LEU A 262 8.32 -11.01 8.28
CA LEU A 262 7.88 -11.86 9.37
C LEU A 262 7.93 -13.31 8.89
N ASP A 263 8.95 -14.05 9.30
CA ASP A 263 9.07 -15.49 9.01
C ASP A 263 7.99 -16.26 9.78
N VAL A 264 7.12 -16.91 9.02
CA VAL A 264 5.97 -17.68 9.50
C VAL A 264 6.02 -19.13 9.02
N PHE A 265 7.13 -19.57 8.43
CA PHE A 265 7.26 -20.91 7.85
C PHE A 265 8.36 -21.74 8.53
N HIS A 266 9.53 -21.19 8.84
CA HIS A 266 10.61 -21.97 9.46
C HIS A 266 10.28 -22.43 10.88
N GLY A 267 9.53 -21.63 11.64
CA GLY A 267 9.14 -21.93 13.02
C GLY A 267 7.87 -22.77 13.17
N GLN A 268 7.45 -23.49 12.12
CA GLN A 268 6.30 -24.40 12.19
C GLN A 268 6.69 -25.79 12.68
N ASP A 269 5.97 -26.30 13.68
CA ASP A 269 6.07 -27.69 14.13
C ASP A 269 5.03 -28.56 13.43
N TRP A 270 5.50 -29.31 12.42
CA TRP A 270 4.68 -30.22 11.61
C TRP A 270 4.25 -31.50 12.33
N SER A 271 4.74 -31.74 13.55
CA SER A 271 4.23 -32.83 14.39
C SER A 271 2.91 -32.45 15.08
N LEU A 272 2.59 -31.16 15.17
CA LEU A 272 1.34 -30.68 15.72
C LEU A 272 0.17 -31.00 14.78
N VAL A 273 -0.95 -31.41 15.37
CA VAL A 273 -2.24 -31.51 14.70
C VAL A 273 -3.08 -30.33 15.17
N PRO A 274 -3.20 -29.25 14.37
CA PRO A 274 -3.91 -28.06 14.81
C PRO A 274 -5.40 -28.32 14.99
N ALA A 275 -5.99 -27.72 16.02
CA ALA A 275 -7.42 -27.74 16.22
C ALA A 275 -8.12 -26.83 15.18
N PRO A 276 -9.37 -27.14 14.80
CA PRO A 276 -10.20 -26.24 14.00
C PRO A 276 -10.20 -24.83 14.59
N THR A 277 -9.82 -23.86 13.77
CA THR A 277 -9.59 -22.48 14.20
C THR A 277 -10.40 -21.53 13.34
N THR A 278 -10.96 -20.48 13.95
CA THR A 278 -11.63 -19.39 13.24
C THR A 278 -10.96 -18.08 13.59
N PHE A 279 -10.90 -17.16 12.63
CA PHE A 279 -10.47 -15.79 12.83
C PHE A 279 -11.58 -14.84 12.35
N PRO A 280 -12.13 -14.01 13.25
CA PRO A 280 -11.95 -14.05 14.70
C PRO A 280 -12.51 -15.36 15.31
N LYS A 281 -12.06 -15.72 16.52
CA LYS A 281 -12.59 -16.88 17.25
C LYS A 281 -14.06 -16.68 17.62
N ASP A 282 -14.73 -17.77 17.98
CA ASP A 282 -16.11 -17.70 18.49
C ASP A 282 -16.23 -16.81 19.73
N ASN A 283 -17.23 -15.94 19.71
CA ASN A 283 -17.47 -14.82 20.63
C ASN A 283 -16.28 -13.84 20.75
N GLY A 284 -15.39 -13.83 19.75
CA GLY A 284 -14.22 -12.97 19.65
C GLY A 284 -14.54 -11.58 19.08
N THR A 285 -13.50 -10.73 19.06
CA THR A 285 -13.55 -9.39 18.46
C THR A 285 -12.73 -9.36 17.17
N LEU A 286 -13.29 -8.83 16.08
CA LEU A 286 -12.57 -8.55 14.84
C LEU A 286 -12.13 -7.07 14.84
N PRO A 287 -10.82 -6.78 14.89
CA PRO A 287 -10.31 -5.41 15.03
C PRO A 287 -10.22 -4.64 13.69
N VAL A 288 -10.29 -5.34 12.55
CA VAL A 288 -10.24 -4.76 11.21
C VAL A 288 -11.54 -5.01 10.48
N LEU A 289 -12.13 -3.97 9.90
CA LEU A 289 -13.49 -4.06 9.35
C LEU A 289 -13.55 -4.11 7.83
N SER A 290 -12.45 -3.76 7.17
CA SER A 290 -12.36 -3.69 5.72
C SER A 290 -11.05 -4.26 5.21
N TYR A 291 -11.08 -4.77 3.99
CA TYR A 291 -9.89 -5.09 3.20
C TYR A 291 -9.77 -4.10 2.04
N ASN A 292 -8.56 -3.55 1.84
CA ASN A 292 -8.31 -2.45 0.92
C ASN A 292 -7.94 -2.88 -0.51
N GLY A 293 -7.78 -4.18 -0.77
CA GLY A 293 -7.43 -4.70 -2.10
C GLY A 293 -5.96 -4.59 -2.49
N LEU A 294 -5.05 -4.31 -1.55
CA LEU A 294 -3.63 -4.09 -1.85
C LEU A 294 -2.71 -5.27 -1.53
N ALA A 295 -3.24 -6.38 -0.98
CA ALA A 295 -2.41 -7.53 -0.65
C ALA A 295 -2.04 -8.34 -1.91
N GLN A 296 -0.88 -8.98 -1.86
CA GLN A 296 -0.45 -10.00 -2.81
C GLN A 296 -0.16 -11.30 -2.05
N PRO A 297 -0.68 -12.46 -2.49
CA PRO A 297 -1.71 -12.62 -3.52
C PRO A 297 -3.02 -11.90 -3.16
N ASP A 298 -3.72 -11.33 -4.15
CA ASP A 298 -5.01 -10.66 -3.91
C ASP A 298 -6.17 -11.67 -3.88
N PRO A 299 -6.88 -11.85 -2.76
CA PRO A 299 -8.03 -12.77 -2.71
C PRO A 299 -9.20 -12.34 -3.60
N LEU A 300 -9.33 -11.05 -3.95
CA LEU A 300 -10.47 -10.59 -4.74
C LEU A 300 -10.46 -11.09 -6.19
N THR A 301 -9.32 -11.58 -6.69
CA THR A 301 -9.24 -12.22 -8.01
C THR A 301 -10.12 -13.48 -8.11
N ALA A 302 -10.46 -14.09 -6.96
CA ALA A 302 -11.35 -15.24 -6.86
C ALA A 302 -12.80 -14.88 -6.47
N CYS A 303 -13.15 -13.59 -6.39
CA CYS A 303 -14.48 -13.12 -6.02
C CYS A 303 -15.11 -12.29 -7.14
N PRO A 304 -15.77 -12.92 -8.13
CA PRO A 304 -16.33 -12.24 -9.29
C PRO A 304 -17.23 -11.07 -8.91
N GLY A 305 -16.95 -9.92 -9.52
CA GLY A 305 -17.68 -8.68 -9.32
C GLY A 305 -17.33 -7.93 -8.04
N TYR A 306 -16.48 -8.42 -7.14
CA TYR A 306 -16.08 -7.71 -5.92
C TYR A 306 -15.05 -6.62 -6.25
N THR A 307 -15.11 -5.51 -5.54
CA THR A 307 -14.18 -4.38 -5.68
C THR A 307 -13.86 -3.84 -4.29
N ALA A 308 -12.59 -3.55 -4.02
CA ALA A 308 -12.20 -2.95 -2.77
C ALA A 308 -12.80 -1.52 -2.59
N PRO A 309 -13.05 -1.08 -1.34
CA PRO A 309 -12.90 -1.85 -0.11
C PRO A 309 -14.03 -2.89 0.06
N THR A 310 -13.66 -4.10 0.47
CA THR A 310 -14.60 -5.14 0.91
C THR A 310 -14.61 -5.23 2.43
N GLY A 311 -15.38 -6.16 3.00
CA GLY A 311 -15.20 -6.55 4.40
C GLY A 311 -13.82 -7.15 4.63
N ALA A 312 -13.31 -7.02 5.85
CA ALA A 312 -12.11 -7.76 6.26
C ALA A 312 -12.36 -9.27 6.14
N ALA A 313 -11.32 -10.01 5.75
CA ALA A 313 -11.41 -11.45 5.59
C ALA A 313 -11.67 -12.14 6.93
N LEU A 314 -12.60 -13.08 6.92
CA LEU A 314 -12.76 -14.06 7.99
C LEU A 314 -12.04 -15.34 7.55
N LEU A 315 -11.40 -16.02 8.48
CA LEU A 315 -10.70 -17.28 8.20
C LEU A 315 -11.32 -18.41 9.01
N ALA A 316 -11.41 -19.58 8.41
CA ALA A 316 -11.67 -20.82 9.11
C ALA A 316 -10.66 -21.87 8.61
N MET A 317 -9.90 -22.48 9.52
CA MET A 317 -8.77 -23.36 9.23
C MET A 317 -8.91 -24.70 9.93
N TYR A 318 -8.20 -25.70 9.42
CA TYR A 318 -8.15 -27.10 9.86
C TYR A 318 -9.52 -27.77 9.88
N LEU A 319 -10.36 -27.36 8.93
CA LEU A 319 -11.67 -27.94 8.69
C LEU A 319 -11.54 -29.18 7.79
N PRO A 320 -12.53 -30.08 7.77
CA PRO A 320 -12.54 -31.21 6.84
C PRO A 320 -12.41 -30.72 5.40
N TYR A 321 -11.27 -31.00 4.78
CA TYR A 321 -10.92 -30.57 3.43
C TYR A 321 -11.18 -31.69 2.43
N PRO A 322 -12.39 -31.71 1.83
CA PRO A 322 -12.48 -31.54 0.39
C PRO A 322 -13.66 -30.61 -0.01
N PRO A 323 -13.44 -29.56 -0.81
CA PRO A 323 -14.44 -28.50 -1.05
C PRO A 323 -15.74 -28.95 -1.72
N GLY A 324 -15.75 -30.11 -2.38
CA GLY A 324 -16.98 -30.74 -2.89
C GLY A 324 -17.98 -31.14 -1.81
N THR A 325 -17.66 -30.86 -0.55
CA THR A 325 -18.53 -31.08 0.60
C THR A 325 -19.12 -29.79 1.15
N ILE A 326 -18.79 -28.57 0.73
CA ILE A 326 -19.49 -27.39 1.28
C ILE A 326 -20.90 -27.33 0.68
N ALA A 327 -21.93 -27.49 1.52
CA ALA A 327 -23.33 -27.47 1.12
C ALA A 327 -23.92 -26.05 1.13
N SER A 328 -23.58 -25.25 2.15
CA SER A 328 -24.03 -23.85 2.22
C SER A 328 -23.16 -23.01 3.17
N THR A 329 -23.17 -21.70 2.95
CA THR A 329 -22.54 -20.72 3.83
C THR A 329 -23.48 -19.54 4.07
N THR A 330 -23.47 -19.00 5.29
CA THR A 330 -24.28 -17.83 5.64
C THR A 330 -23.49 -16.90 6.56
N LEU A 331 -23.48 -15.62 6.22
CA LEU A 331 -23.01 -14.55 7.08
C LEU A 331 -24.21 -13.66 7.40
N GLN A 332 -24.47 -13.40 8.68
CA GLN A 332 -25.64 -12.62 9.10
C GLN A 332 -25.30 -11.60 10.19
N GLN A 333 -25.97 -10.44 10.14
CA GLN A 333 -26.01 -9.44 11.20
C GLN A 333 -27.44 -9.40 11.76
N GLY A 334 -27.65 -9.94 12.96
CA GLY A 334 -29.00 -10.18 13.46
C GLY A 334 -29.79 -11.07 12.50
N SER A 335 -30.89 -10.56 11.94
CA SER A 335 -31.71 -11.25 10.91
C SER A 335 -31.32 -10.94 9.46
N THR A 336 -30.38 -10.01 9.23
CA THR A 336 -29.99 -9.59 7.87
C THR A 336 -28.89 -10.51 7.35
N LEU A 337 -29.09 -11.12 6.18
CA LEU A 337 -28.04 -11.85 5.48
C LEU A 337 -27.11 -10.87 4.74
N LEU A 338 -25.81 -11.12 4.84
CA LEU A 338 -24.78 -10.37 4.14
C LEU A 338 -24.23 -11.19 2.99
N GLU A 339 -24.10 -10.54 1.83
CA GLU A 339 -23.41 -11.11 0.69
C GLU A 339 -21.93 -11.31 1.02
N HIS A 340 -21.40 -12.49 0.68
CA HIS A 340 -20.01 -12.85 0.92
C HIS A 340 -19.52 -13.84 -0.14
N CYS A 341 -18.22 -13.83 -0.36
CA CYS A 341 -17.48 -14.75 -1.22
C CYS A 341 -16.72 -15.74 -0.35
N VAL A 342 -16.62 -17.00 -0.79
CA VAL A 342 -15.88 -18.05 -0.08
C VAL A 342 -14.81 -18.64 -0.99
N ILE A 343 -13.58 -18.57 -0.54
CA ILE A 343 -12.38 -19.01 -1.25
C ILE A 343 -11.78 -20.21 -0.50
N HIS A 344 -11.38 -21.23 -1.24
CA HIS A 344 -10.62 -22.39 -0.76
C HIS A 344 -9.58 -22.80 -1.82
N GLY A 345 -8.70 -23.75 -1.52
CA GLY A 345 -7.56 -24.09 -2.39
C GLY A 345 -7.91 -24.57 -3.82
N TRP A 346 -9.18 -24.84 -4.10
CA TRP A 346 -9.65 -25.20 -5.46
C TRP A 346 -10.41 -24.06 -6.16
N SER A 347 -11.01 -23.13 -5.43
CA SER A 347 -11.74 -21.99 -6.01
C SER A 347 -10.87 -20.74 -6.17
N TYR A 348 -9.75 -20.63 -5.46
CA TYR A 348 -8.84 -19.50 -5.64
C TYR A 348 -8.27 -19.49 -7.06
N HIS A 349 -8.46 -18.37 -7.76
CA HIS A 349 -7.94 -18.13 -9.11
C HIS A 349 -7.24 -16.77 -9.12
N ASN A 350 -6.09 -16.69 -9.79
CA ASN A 350 -5.36 -15.45 -9.97
C ASN A 350 -4.82 -15.37 -11.41
N PRO A 351 -4.84 -14.19 -12.08
CA PRO A 351 -4.26 -14.04 -13.40
C PRO A 351 -2.77 -14.41 -13.48
N ASN A 352 -2.01 -14.18 -12.40
CA ASN A 352 -0.63 -14.64 -12.26
C ASN A 352 -0.64 -16.10 -11.72
N ARG A 353 -0.01 -17.00 -12.49
CA ARG A 353 -0.03 -18.44 -12.21
C ARG A 353 0.69 -18.81 -10.91
N ASP A 354 1.78 -18.13 -10.59
CA ASP A 354 2.59 -18.43 -9.41
C ASP A 354 1.88 -17.95 -8.15
N LEU A 355 1.31 -16.75 -8.19
CA LEU A 355 0.45 -16.25 -7.11
C LEU A 355 -0.79 -17.13 -6.91
N GLU A 356 -1.37 -17.66 -7.98
CA GLU A 356 -2.45 -18.64 -7.87
C GLU A 356 -1.99 -19.90 -7.13
N LEU A 357 -0.89 -20.51 -7.56
CA LEU A 357 -0.36 -21.74 -6.97
C LEU A 357 -0.04 -21.56 -5.49
N GLN A 358 0.61 -20.46 -5.13
CA GLN A 358 0.93 -20.12 -3.74
C GLN A 358 -0.34 -19.98 -2.90
N GLY A 359 -1.32 -19.20 -3.35
CA GLY A 359 -2.58 -19.02 -2.62
C GLY A 359 -3.38 -20.33 -2.50
N ARG A 360 -3.40 -21.16 -3.55
CA ARG A 360 -4.04 -22.48 -3.50
C ARG A 360 -3.36 -23.40 -2.49
N SER A 361 -2.01 -23.45 -2.47
CA SER A 361 -1.25 -24.27 -1.52
C SER A 361 -1.49 -23.82 -0.08
N ALA A 362 -1.40 -22.51 0.17
CA ALA A 362 -1.60 -21.93 1.50
C ALA A 362 -2.99 -22.29 2.09
N LEU A 363 -4.04 -22.22 1.26
CA LEU A 363 -5.40 -22.62 1.64
C LEU A 363 -5.54 -24.14 1.84
N ALA A 364 -4.96 -24.94 0.94
CA ALA A 364 -5.09 -26.40 0.98
C ALA A 364 -4.36 -27.02 2.19
N GLU A 365 -3.13 -26.58 2.47
CA GLU A 365 -2.30 -27.05 3.60
C GLU A 365 -2.93 -26.79 4.97
N ARG A 366 -3.82 -25.79 5.05
CA ARG A 366 -4.53 -25.39 6.26
C ARG A 366 -5.98 -25.86 6.24
N GLY A 367 -6.43 -26.61 5.24
CA GLY A 367 -7.85 -26.98 5.10
C GLY A 367 -8.78 -25.77 5.23
N ALA A 368 -8.38 -24.64 4.63
CA ALA A 368 -8.89 -23.33 4.99
C ALA A 368 -10.01 -22.84 4.06
N LEU A 369 -10.92 -22.08 4.66
CA LEU A 369 -11.89 -21.22 4.00
C LEU A 369 -11.55 -19.77 4.32
N MET A 370 -11.42 -18.95 3.29
CA MET A 370 -11.33 -17.51 3.40
C MET A 370 -12.67 -16.92 2.97
N ILE A 371 -13.33 -16.20 3.86
CA ILE A 371 -14.64 -15.62 3.64
C ILE A 371 -14.51 -14.10 3.55
N ILE A 372 -14.88 -13.53 2.41
CA ILE A 372 -14.78 -12.09 2.14
C ILE A 372 -16.21 -11.51 2.11
N PRO A 373 -16.63 -10.68 3.09
CA PRO A 373 -17.89 -9.95 2.99
C PRO A 373 -17.83 -8.94 1.84
N ARG A 374 -18.92 -8.78 1.08
CA ARG A 374 -18.99 -7.88 -0.07
C ARG A 374 -18.66 -6.42 0.28
N LEU A 375 -19.13 -5.98 1.44
CA LEU A 375 -19.01 -4.61 1.92
C LEU A 375 -18.26 -4.57 3.26
N PRO A 376 -17.59 -3.45 3.59
CA PRO A 376 -17.02 -3.23 4.91
C PRO A 376 -18.00 -3.55 6.04
N LEU A 377 -17.50 -4.20 7.09
CA LEU A 377 -18.31 -4.51 8.26
C LEU A 377 -18.55 -3.23 9.08
N GLN A 378 -19.68 -3.17 9.80
CA GLN A 378 -20.02 -2.03 10.63
C GLN A 378 -19.36 -2.16 12.00
N ALA A 379 -18.89 -1.06 12.58
CA ALA A 379 -18.27 -1.05 13.90
C ALA A 379 -19.27 -1.40 15.03
N GLY A 380 -18.79 -2.14 16.03
CA GLY A 380 -19.57 -2.52 17.22
C GLY A 380 -20.78 -3.40 16.94
N LYS A 381 -20.78 -4.16 15.84
CA LYS A 381 -21.88 -5.07 15.45
C LYS A 381 -21.48 -6.52 15.61
N THR A 382 -22.47 -7.34 15.96
CA THR A 382 -22.30 -8.79 16.08
C THR A 382 -22.77 -9.49 14.82
N TYR A 383 -21.94 -10.39 14.33
CA TYR A 383 -22.15 -11.21 13.15
C TYR A 383 -22.10 -12.69 13.50
N THR A 384 -22.88 -13.50 12.80
CA THR A 384 -22.80 -14.96 12.89
C THR A 384 -22.44 -15.52 11.53
N MET A 385 -21.41 -16.35 11.49
CA MET A 385 -21.03 -17.13 10.32
C MET A 385 -21.44 -18.59 10.53
N ARG A 386 -21.96 -19.23 9.49
CA ARG A 386 -22.21 -20.66 9.44
C ARG A 386 -21.67 -21.24 8.15
N VAL A 387 -20.99 -22.37 8.29
CA VAL A 387 -20.54 -23.21 7.18
C VAL A 387 -21.12 -24.60 7.41
N THR A 388 -21.86 -25.11 6.43
CA THR A 388 -22.47 -26.43 6.48
C THR A 388 -21.84 -27.31 5.41
N TRP A 389 -21.37 -28.49 5.81
CA TRP A 389 -20.84 -29.52 4.93
C TRP A 389 -21.92 -30.55 4.53
N ALA A 390 -21.66 -31.28 3.45
CA ALA A 390 -22.42 -32.42 2.98
C ALA A 390 -22.41 -33.49 4.08
N GLY A 391 -23.59 -34.02 4.39
CA GLY A 391 -23.78 -34.89 5.56
C GLY A 391 -24.09 -34.14 6.86
N SER A 392 -24.41 -32.85 6.79
CA SER A 392 -24.96 -32.05 7.90
C SER A 392 -23.98 -31.71 9.03
N GLN A 393 -22.66 -31.84 8.82
CA GLN A 393 -21.68 -31.25 9.73
C GLN A 393 -21.74 -29.71 9.60
N GLU A 394 -21.81 -29.01 10.72
CA GLU A 394 -21.88 -27.54 10.75
C GLU A 394 -20.78 -26.97 11.64
N VAL A 395 -20.14 -25.90 11.16
CA VAL A 395 -19.33 -25.00 11.99
C VAL A 395 -20.03 -23.66 12.01
N ARG A 396 -20.29 -23.19 13.22
CA ARG A 396 -20.95 -21.92 13.49
C ARG A 396 -20.14 -21.16 14.51
N TRP A 397 -19.90 -19.88 14.24
CA TRP A 397 -19.31 -18.97 15.21
C TRP A 397 -19.94 -17.59 15.09
N THR A 398 -19.89 -16.86 16.20
CA THR A 398 -20.34 -15.50 16.33
C THR A 398 -19.14 -14.62 16.67
N PHE A 399 -19.11 -13.40 16.18
CA PHE A 399 -18.06 -12.44 16.52
C PHE A 399 -18.61 -11.03 16.54
N THR A 400 -17.92 -10.14 17.23
CA THR A 400 -18.27 -8.72 17.28
C THR A 400 -17.15 -7.92 16.63
N THR A 401 -17.49 -6.91 15.85
CA THR A 401 -16.51 -5.97 15.29
C THR A 401 -16.11 -4.94 16.34
N ALA A 402 -14.86 -4.50 16.31
CA ALA A 402 -14.41 -3.43 17.21
C ALA A 402 -15.27 -2.16 17.04
N THR A 403 -15.52 -1.46 18.14
CA THR A 403 -16.19 -0.14 18.12
C THR A 403 -15.26 0.93 17.57
N GLU A 404 -13.95 0.77 17.84
CA GLU A 404 -12.86 1.57 17.31
C GLU A 404 -11.93 0.62 16.54
N PRO A 405 -12.12 0.51 15.22
CA PRO A 405 -11.28 -0.32 14.38
C PRO A 405 -9.82 0.14 14.40
N LEU A 406 -8.90 -0.79 14.17
CA LEU A 406 -7.51 -0.43 13.93
C LEU A 406 -7.40 0.42 12.67
N ASP A 407 -6.61 1.48 12.76
CA ASP A 407 -6.18 2.24 11.59
C ASP A 407 -5.01 1.50 10.93
N ILE A 408 -5.32 0.79 9.85
CA ILE A 408 -4.35 -0.04 9.15
C ILE A 408 -3.61 0.82 8.13
N LEU A 409 -2.31 0.93 8.30
CA LEU A 409 -1.44 1.48 7.27
C LEU A 409 -1.45 0.53 6.07
N PRO A 410 -1.76 1.02 4.86
CA PRO A 410 -1.81 0.17 3.69
C PRO A 410 -0.42 -0.38 3.39
N LEU A 411 -0.32 -1.70 3.18
CA LEU A 411 0.82 -2.27 2.48
C LEU A 411 0.83 -1.66 1.07
N ARG A 412 1.76 -0.74 0.81
CA ARG A 412 1.96 -0.19 -0.52
C ARG A 412 3.11 -0.96 -1.15
N VAL A 413 2.76 -2.05 -1.83
CA VAL A 413 3.68 -2.62 -2.81
C VAL A 413 3.76 -1.60 -3.95
N LEU A 414 4.73 -0.69 -3.89
CA LEU A 414 5.26 -0.15 -5.13
C LEU A 414 5.85 -1.35 -5.83
N LEU A 415 5.25 -1.77 -6.94
CA LEU A 415 5.94 -2.63 -7.88
C LEU A 415 6.98 -1.77 -8.60
N PRO A 416 8.30 -2.02 -8.47
CA PRO A 416 9.20 -1.74 -9.57
C PRO A 416 9.24 -3.01 -10.43
N HIS A 417 8.77 -2.88 -11.67
CA HIS A 417 9.05 -3.79 -12.79
C HIS A 417 8.74 -5.29 -12.58
N GLY A 418 7.54 -5.67 -13.02
CA GLY A 418 7.28 -6.93 -13.71
C GLY A 418 7.46 -8.21 -12.90
N ASP A 419 6.38 -8.62 -12.25
CA ASP A 419 5.93 -10.02 -12.12
C ASP A 419 4.39 -10.06 -12.07
#